data_AF-A0A744IJF6-F1
#
_entry.id   AF-A0A744IJF6-F1
#
_cell.length_a   1.000
_cell.length_b   1.000
_cell.length_c   1.000
_cell.angle_alpha   90.00
_cell.angle_beta   90.00
_cell.angle_gamma   90.00
#
_symmetry.space_group_name_H-M   'P 1'
#
loop_
_entity.id
_entity.type
_entity.pdbx_description
1 polymer ?
#
loop_
_entity_poly.entity_id
_entity_poly.type
_entity_poly.pdbx_seq_one_letter_code
_entity_poly.pdbx_strand_id
1 'polypeptide(L)'
;MKGLDQAIINLNSISKTAVPQATVWAINRVAQKSISVAVRRGARETIAGDNRVKGIPVKLVRQRVRLSKASVKGKPNAVIRVNRGNLPAI
;
A
#
# COMPACT_ATOMS: atom_id res chain seq x y z
N MET A 1 -11.31 26.11 -37.31
CA MET A 1 -10.28 25.33 -36.59
C MET A 1 -10.36 25.41 -35.05
N LYS A 2 -11.27 26.17 -34.43
CA LYS A 2 -11.34 26.35 -32.95
C LYS A 2 -11.63 25.08 -32.13
N GLY A 3 -12.26 24.07 -32.72
CA GLY A 3 -12.60 22.82 -32.01
C GLY A 3 -11.39 21.92 -31.74
N LEU A 4 -10.39 21.93 -32.64
CA LEU A 4 -9.19 21.12 -32.48
C LEU A 4 -8.30 21.68 -31.36
N ASP A 5 -8.13 23.01 -31.32
CA ASP A 5 -7.36 23.68 -30.27
C ASP A 5 -7.98 23.43 -28.89
N GLN A 6 -9.31 23.48 -28.78
CA GLN A 6 -10.02 23.17 -27.55
C GLN A 6 -9.87 21.69 -27.13
N ALA A 7 -9.92 20.77 -28.10
CA ALA A 7 -9.70 19.35 -27.84
C ALA A 7 -8.27 19.09 -27.32
N ILE A 8 -7.26 19.76 -27.89
CA ILE A 8 -5.87 19.68 -27.44
C ILE A 8 -5.73 20.22 -26.00
N ILE A 9 -6.35 21.36 -25.69
CA ILE A 9 -6.35 21.93 -24.34
C ILE A 9 -6.99 20.97 -23.33
N ASN A 10 -8.11 20.35 -23.70
CA ASN A 10 -8.82 19.38 -22.86
C ASN A 10 -7.99 18.10 -22.63
N LEU A 11 -7.33 17.57 -23.67
CA LEU A 11 -6.45 16.41 -23.53
C LEU A 11 -5.24 16.72 -22.63
N ASN A 12 -4.66 17.91 -22.79
CA ASN A 12 -3.55 18.36 -21.96
C ASN A 12 -3.95 18.56 -20.49
N SER A 13 -5.17 19.02 -20.21
CA SER A 13 -5.67 19.17 -18.84
C SER A 13 -5.93 17.81 -18.17
N ILE A 14 -6.45 16.83 -18.92
CA ILE A 14 -6.62 15.45 -18.46
C ILE A 14 -5.25 14.82 -18.17
N SER A 15 -4.29 14.94 -19.08
CA SER A 15 -2.94 14.41 -18.89
C SER A 15 -2.28 14.93 -17.61
N LYS A 16 -2.43 16.24 -17.32
CA LYS A 16 -1.85 16.87 -16.13
C LYS A 16 -2.51 16.46 -14.82
N THR A 17 -3.76 16.00 -14.84
CA THR A 17 -4.53 15.72 -13.62
C THR A 17 -4.84 14.24 -13.42
N ALA A 18 -5.44 13.59 -14.42
CA ALA A 18 -5.89 12.21 -14.34
C ALA A 18 -4.72 11.22 -14.31
N VAL A 19 -3.66 11.44 -15.10
CA VAL A 19 -2.53 10.50 -15.16
C VAL A 19 -1.79 10.41 -13.82
N PRO A 20 -1.36 11.53 -13.19
CA PRO A 20 -0.73 11.45 -11.86
C PRO A 20 -1.64 10.84 -10.78
N GLN A 21 -2.94 11.12 -10.84
CA GLN A 21 -3.91 10.51 -9.91
C GLN A 21 -3.99 8.99 -10.07
N ALA A 22 -4.10 8.51 -11.31
CA ALA A 22 -4.13 7.09 -11.62
C ALA A 22 -2.84 6.39 -11.18
N THR A 23 -1.67 7.02 -11.39
CA THR A 23 -0.38 6.50 -10.92
C THR A 23 -0.36 6.33 -9.41
N VAL A 24 -0.78 7.35 -8.65
CA VAL A 24 -0.83 7.29 -7.19
C VAL A 24 -1.82 6.23 -6.69
N TRP A 25 -2.95 6.07 -7.37
CA TRP A 25 -3.90 5.00 -7.06
C TRP A 25 -3.31 3.61 -7.27
N ALA A 26 -2.63 3.38 -8.38
CA ALA A 26 -1.96 2.11 -8.67
C ALA A 26 -0.93 1.77 -7.59
N ILE A 27 -0.08 2.73 -7.23
CA ILE A 27 0.94 2.57 -6.18
C ILE A 27 0.29 2.19 -4.84
N ASN A 28 -0.74 2.92 -4.43
CA ASN A 28 -1.43 2.66 -3.17
C ASN A 28 -2.16 1.32 -3.17
N ARG A 29 -2.72 0.88 -4.31
CA ARG A 29 -3.39 -0.41 -4.45
C ARG A 29 -2.40 -1.56 -4.31
N VAL A 30 -1.25 -1.48 -4.98
CA VAL A 30 -0.18 -2.47 -4.87
C VAL A 30 0.33 -2.53 -3.43
N ALA A 31 0.65 -1.38 -2.82
CA ALA A 31 1.14 -1.34 -1.44
C ALA A 31 0.17 -2.01 -0.45
N GLN A 32 -1.13 -1.71 -0.53
CA GLN A 32 -2.14 -2.33 0.32
C GLN A 32 -2.27 -3.84 0.09
N LYS A 33 -2.22 -4.28 -1.17
CA LYS A 33 -2.26 -5.70 -1.52
C LYS A 33 -1.05 -6.45 -0.98
N SER A 34 0.15 -5.89 -1.15
CA SER A 34 1.39 -6.45 -0.62
C SER A 34 1.35 -6.61 0.88
N ILE A 35 0.85 -5.60 1.63
CA ILE A 35 0.65 -5.73 3.08
C ILE A 35 -0.32 -6.87 3.40
N SER A 36 -1.45 -6.97 2.69
CA SER A 36 -2.44 -8.02 2.93
C SER A 36 -1.84 -9.43 2.75
N VAL A 37 -1.10 -9.64 1.67
CA VAL A 37 -0.44 -10.92 1.37
C VAL A 37 0.66 -11.23 2.40
N ALA A 38 1.55 -10.27 2.67
CA ALA A 38 2.67 -10.45 3.60
C ALA A 38 2.19 -10.70 5.03
N VAL A 39 1.19 -9.97 5.50
CA VAL A 39 0.64 -10.14 6.86
C VAL A 39 0.02 -11.53 7.02
N ARG A 40 -0.75 -12.02 6.05
CA ARG A 40 -1.34 -13.37 6.10
C ARG A 40 -0.27 -14.45 6.06
N ARG A 41 0.74 -14.27 5.20
CA ARG A 41 1.85 -15.21 5.07
C ARG A 41 2.67 -15.28 6.36
N GLY A 42 3.12 -14.14 6.87
CA GLY A 42 3.86 -14.07 8.12
C GLY A 42 3.07 -14.62 9.31
N ALA A 43 1.77 -14.29 9.39
CA ALA A 43 0.90 -14.85 10.41
C ALA A 43 0.78 -16.38 10.35
N ARG A 44 0.78 -16.98 9.16
CA ARG A 44 0.73 -18.45 8.99
C ARG A 44 2.07 -19.13 9.30
N GLU A 45 3.17 -18.50 8.91
CA GLU A 45 4.52 -19.08 8.99
C GLU A 45 5.19 -18.87 10.36
N THR A 46 4.74 -17.89 11.15
CA THR A 46 5.29 -17.65 12.49
C THR A 46 4.96 -18.80 13.42
N ILE A 47 5.95 -19.27 14.16
CA ILE A 47 5.80 -20.29 15.20
C ILE A 47 5.78 -19.56 16.55
N ALA A 48 4.81 -19.87 17.40
CA ALA A 48 4.63 -19.26 18.72
C ALA A 48 4.73 -20.31 19.86
N GLY A 49 5.09 -19.84 21.04
CA GLY A 49 5.33 -20.66 22.24
C GLY A 49 6.58 -21.54 22.14
N ASP A 50 6.58 -22.69 22.83
CA ASP A 50 7.65 -23.71 22.81
C ASP A 50 7.70 -24.50 21.48
N ASN A 51 7.57 -23.83 20.34
CA ASN A 51 7.46 -24.42 19.00
C ASN A 51 6.24 -25.35 18.79
N ARG A 52 5.22 -25.27 19.63
CA ARG A 52 4.04 -26.16 19.59
C ARG A 52 2.89 -25.63 18.75
N VAL A 53 2.77 -24.30 18.58
CA VAL A 53 1.67 -23.68 17.85
C VAL A 53 2.19 -23.02 16.58
N LYS A 54 1.74 -23.52 15.43
CA LYS A 54 1.99 -22.89 14.12
C LYS A 54 0.92 -21.84 13.84
N GLY A 55 1.39 -20.65 13.54
CA GLY A 55 0.57 -19.53 13.17
C GLY A 55 0.19 -18.66 14.36
N ILE A 56 0.02 -17.37 14.08
CA ILE A 56 -0.37 -16.33 15.04
C ILE A 56 -1.54 -15.53 14.48
N PRO A 57 -2.33 -14.84 15.32
CA PRO A 57 -3.40 -13.99 14.84
C PRO A 57 -2.93 -12.92 13.84
N VAL A 58 -3.57 -12.90 12.66
CA VAL A 58 -3.31 -11.93 11.58
C VAL A 58 -3.36 -10.48 12.07
N LYS A 59 -4.24 -10.19 13.04
CA LYS A 59 -4.40 -8.86 13.64
C LYS A 59 -3.12 -8.38 14.34
N LEU A 60 -2.40 -9.27 15.03
CA LEU A 60 -1.15 -8.92 15.72
C LEU A 60 -0.06 -8.51 14.74
N VAL A 61 0.09 -9.26 13.64
CA VAL A 61 1.04 -8.93 12.57
C VAL A 61 0.61 -7.66 11.84
N ARG A 62 -0.69 -7.48 11.58
CA ARG A 62 -1.24 -6.30 10.90
C ARG A 62 -0.96 -5.01 11.68
N GLN A 63 -1.09 -5.05 13.01
CA GLN A 63 -0.83 -3.90 13.89
C GLN A 63 0.63 -3.42 13.84
N ARG A 64 1.56 -4.28 13.42
CA ARG A 64 2.97 -3.91 13.25
C ARG A 64 3.25 -3.11 11.99
N VAL A 65 2.32 -3.07 11.04
CA VAL A 65 2.54 -2.45 9.74
C VAL A 65 1.84 -1.08 9.67
N ARG A 66 2.59 -0.06 9.28
CA ARG A 66 2.08 1.28 8.96
C ARG A 66 2.33 1.59 7.48
N LEU A 67 1.31 2.12 6.81
CA LEU A 67 1.39 2.55 5.41
C LEU A 67 1.29 4.08 5.34
N SER A 68 2.34 4.73 4.85
CA SER A 68 2.27 6.11 4.36
C SER A 68 1.95 6.07 2.87
N LYS A 69 0.75 6.54 2.49
CA LYS A 69 0.26 6.49 1.12
C LYS A 69 0.98 7.49 0.21
N ALA A 70 1.11 7.14 -1.07
CA ALA A 70 1.49 8.07 -2.11
C ALA A 70 0.41 9.15 -2.30
N SER A 71 0.83 10.36 -2.69
CA SER A 71 -0.06 11.49 -2.96
C SER A 71 0.42 12.27 -4.19
N VAL A 72 -0.53 12.82 -4.95
CA VAL A 72 -0.23 13.65 -6.14
C VAL A 72 0.41 14.98 -5.74
N LYS A 73 -0.01 15.55 -4.59
CA LYS A 73 0.54 16.83 -4.07
C LYS A 73 1.82 16.64 -3.25
N GLY A 74 2.15 15.39 -2.90
CA GLY A 74 3.24 15.06 -2.00
C GLY A 74 4.23 14.12 -2.67
N LYS A 75 4.79 13.20 -1.89
CA LYS A 75 5.69 12.20 -2.45
C LYS A 75 4.90 11.18 -3.28
N PRO A 76 5.34 10.85 -4.50
CA PRO A 76 4.66 9.89 -5.37
C PRO A 76 4.89 8.44 -4.94
N ASN A 77 5.58 8.18 -3.83
CA ASN A 77 5.86 6.83 -3.34
C ASN A 77 5.03 6.48 -2.10
N ALA A 78 4.70 5.19 -1.96
CA ALA A 78 4.14 4.64 -0.75
C ALA A 78 5.24 4.01 0.09
N VAL A 79 5.24 4.27 1.41
CA VAL A 79 6.24 3.73 2.35
C VAL A 79 5.54 2.79 3.33
N ILE A 80 6.03 1.55 3.39
CA ILE A 80 5.59 0.55 4.35
C ILE A 80 6.63 0.49 5.47
N ARG A 81 6.21 0.77 6.71
CA ARG A 81 7.04 0.61 7.90
C ARG A 81 6.55 -0.56 8.72
N VAL A 82 7.46 -1.40 9.19
CA VAL A 82 7.15 -2.58 10.01
C VAL A 82 7.85 -2.46 11.34
N ASN A 83 7.10 -2.51 12.43
CA ASN A 83 7.66 -2.63 13.77
C ASN A 83 8.08 -4.09 14.01
N ARG A 84 9.39 -4.30 14.22
CA ARG A 84 10.00 -5.62 14.42
C ARG A 84 10.24 -5.99 15.89
N GLY A 85 9.77 -5.19 16.84
CA GLY A 85 9.86 -5.54 18.26
C GLY A 85 9.06 -6.79 18.60
N ASN A 86 9.31 -7.36 19.78
CA ASN A 86 8.68 -8.60 20.23
C ASN A 86 7.16 -8.54 20.14
N LEU A 87 6.57 -9.65 19.68
CA LEU A 87 5.14 -9.87 19.74
C LEU A 87 4.73 -10.16 21.19
N PRO A 88 3.51 -9.77 21.62
CA PRO A 88 3.04 -10.12 22.95
C PRO A 88 3.03 -11.65 23.11
N ALA A 89 3.32 -12.13 24.33
CA ALA A 89 3.25 -13.54 24.65
C ALA A 89 1.83 -14.05 24.38
N ILE A 90 1.73 -15.14 23.63
CA ILE A 90 0.50 -15.84 23.26
C ILE A 90 0.70 -17.34 23.48
#